data_AF-A0A7C7AF54-F1
#
_entry.id   AF-A0A7C7AF54-F1
#
_cell.length_a   1.000
_cell.length_b   1.000
_cell.length_c   1.000
_cell.angle_alpha   90.00
_cell.angle_beta   90.00
_cell.angle_gamma   90.00
#
_symmetry.space_group_name_H-M   'P 1'
#
loop_
_entity.id
_entity.type
_entity.pdbx_description
1 polymer ?
#
loop_
_entity_poly.entity_id
_entity_poly.type
_entity_poly.pdbx_seq_one_letter_code
_entity_poly.pdbx_strand_id
1 'polypeptide(L)' 'MVHDFVDAIQNGTKPAIDVYDACEWTAVGLLSELSVMNGGRPMDMPDFRKASSTKDQIIKL' A
#
# COMPACT_ATOMS: atom_id res chain seq x y z
N MET A 1 -14.64 -0.08 -13.63
CA MET A 1 -13.31 0.36 -13.15
C MET A 1 -12.95 1.76 -13.62
N VAL A 2 -12.72 2.02 -14.91
CA VAL A 2 -12.37 3.39 -15.37
C VAL A 2 -13.56 4.35 -15.26
N HIS A 3 -14.77 3.88 -15.58
CA HIS A 3 -15.99 4.70 -15.48
C HIS A 3 -16.26 5.11 -14.02
N ASP A 4 -16.24 4.15 -13.09
CA ASP A 4 -16.45 4.41 -11.66
C ASP A 4 -15.40 5.38 -11.07
N PHE A 5 -14.16 5.33 -11.56
CA PHE A 5 -13.11 6.28 -11.16
C PHE A 5 -13.40 7.69 -11.66
N VAL A 6 -13.82 7.82 -12.91
CA VAL A 6 -14.20 9.12 -13.50
C VAL A 6 -15.43 9.69 -12.79
N ASP A 7 -16.44 8.88 -12.49
CA ASP A 7 -17.63 9.29 -11.76
C ASP A 7 -17.32 9.70 -10.32
N ALA A 8 -16.39 9.01 -9.67
CA ALA A 8 -15.93 9.37 -8.34
C ALA A 8 -15.25 10.74 -8.32
N ILE A 9 -14.48 11.07 -9.35
CA ILE A 9 -13.88 12.41 -9.53
C ILE A 9 -14.97 13.46 -9.76
N GLN A 10 -15.93 13.19 -10.64
CA GLN A 10 -16.98 14.16 -10.99
C GLN A 10 -17.94 14.44 -9.83
N ASN A 11 -18.28 13.41 -9.04
CA ASN A 11 -19.23 13.53 -7.92
C ASN A 11 -18.54 13.80 -6.57
N GLY A 12 -17.21 13.83 -6.53
CA GLY A 12 -16.45 13.98 -5.28
C GLY A 12 -16.64 12.83 -4.29
N THR A 13 -17.03 11.65 -4.76
CA THR A 13 -17.21 10.46 -3.92
C THR A 13 -15.90 9.69 -3.78
N LYS A 14 -15.73 8.94 -2.69
CA LYS A 14 -14.53 8.11 -2.48
C LYS A 14 -14.45 7.04 -3.60
N PRO A 15 -13.36 6.97 -4.39
CA PRO A 15 -13.19 5.90 -5.36
C PRO A 15 -13.06 4.55 -4.66
N ALA A 16 -13.40 3.47 -5.37
CA ALA A 16 -13.40 2.11 -4.81
C ALA A 16 -12.02 1.62 -4.34
N ILE A 17 -10.94 2.20 -4.90
CA ILE A 17 -9.56 1.93 -4.52
C ILE A 17 -8.94 3.29 -4.23
N ASP A 18 -8.52 3.52 -2.98
CA ASP A 18 -7.78 4.72 -2.60
C ASP A 18 -6.26 4.51 -2.66
N VAL A 19 -5.50 5.58 -2.39
CA VAL A 19 -4.03 5.53 -2.42
C VAL A 19 -3.46 4.56 -1.39
N TYR A 20 -4.11 4.37 -0.25
CA TYR A 20 -3.64 3.46 0.80
C TYR A 20 -3.86 2.01 0.39
N ASP A 21 -5.03 1.71 -0.19
CA ASP A 21 -5.32 0.37 -0.73
C ASP A 21 -4.29 -0.01 -1.82
N ALA A 22 -3.96 0.93 -2.71
CA ALA A 22 -2.94 0.72 -3.75
C ALA A 22 -1.53 0.51 -3.17
N CYS A 23 -1.15 1.27 -2.15
CA CYS A 23 0.13 1.09 -1.45
C CYS A 23 0.21 -0.26 -0.72
N GLU A 24 -0.86 -0.69 -0.06
CA GLU A 24 -0.93 -1.98 0.63
C GLU A 24 -0.70 -3.13 -0.34
N TRP A 25 -1.34 -3.13 -1.51
CA TRP A 25 -1.14 -4.19 -2.51
C TRP A 25 0.28 -4.20 -3.10
N THR A 26 0.84 -3.01 -3.35
CA THR A 26 2.19 -2.88 -3.91
C THR A 26 3.25 -3.34 -2.90
N ALA A 27 3.10 -2.94 -1.63
CA ALA A 27 4.05 -3.29 -0.58
C ALA A 27 4.09 -4.79 -0.31
N VAL A 28 2.97 -5.51 -0.38
CA VAL A 28 2.95 -6.98 -0.25
C VAL A 28 3.85 -7.66 -1.29
N GLY A 29 3.83 -7.18 -2.54
CA GLY A 29 4.71 -7.71 -3.60
C GLY A 29 6.19 -7.50 -3.29
N LEU A 30 6.56 -6.27 -2.90
CA LEU A 30 7.93 -5.91 -2.55
C LEU A 30 8.45 -6.67 -1.31
N LEU A 31 7.61 -6.78 -0.28
CA LEU A 31 7.92 -7.52 0.94
C LEU A 31 8.11 -9.02 0.67
N SER A 32 7.38 -9.57 -0.30
CA SER A 32 7.53 -10.98 -0.69
C SER A 32 8.91 -11.24 -1.32
N GLU A 33 9.35 -10.36 -2.23
CA GLU A 33 10.69 -10.45 -2.82
C GLU A 33 11.78 -10.31 -1.75
N LEU A 34 11.62 -9.34 -0.86
CA LEU A 34 12.54 -9.08 0.25
C LEU A 34 12.58 -10.23 1.27
N SER A 35 11.45 -10.86 1.55
CA SER A 35 11.35 -12.05 2.39
C SER A 35 12.14 -13.21 1.78
N VAL A 36 11.97 -13.47 0.48
CA VAL A 36 12.69 -14.51 -0.25
C VAL A 36 14.20 -14.27 -0.19
N MET A 37 14.66 -13.03 -0.40
CA MET A 37 16.07 -12.67 -0.29
C MET A 37 16.64 -12.88 1.12
N ASN A 38 15.82 -12.73 2.16
CA ASN A 38 16.21 -12.90 3.56
C ASN A 38 15.97 -14.33 4.10
N GLY A 39 15.81 -15.32 3.23
CA GLY A 39 15.65 -16.73 3.62
C GLY A 39 14.24 -17.09 4.08
N GLY A 40 13.22 -16.39 3.57
CA GLY A 40 11.81 -16.63 3.90
C GLY A 40 11.41 -16.10 5.27
N ARG A 41 12.15 -15.12 5.81
CA ARG A 41 11.80 -14.49 7.08
C ARG A 41 10.50 -13.69 6.94
N PRO A 42 9.61 -13.72 7.94
CA PRO A 42 8.45 -12.83 7.96
C PRO A 42 8.93 -11.38 7.99
N MET A 43 8.31 -10.54 7.16
CA MET A 43 8.61 -9.11 7.07
C MET A 43 7.45 -8.30 7.62
N ASP A 44 7.74 -7.26 8.39
CA ASP A 44 6.70 -6.39 8.96
C ASP A 44 6.07 -5.52 7.88
N MET A 45 4.74 -5.58 7.80
CA MET A 45 3.95 -4.77 6.88
C MET A 45 3.80 -3.34 7.43
N PRO A 46 4.21 -2.30 6.68
CA PRO A 46 3.99 -0.92 7.09
C PRO A 46 2.49 -0.56 7.08
N ASP A 47 2.04 0.13 8.12
CA ASP A 47 0.68 0.70 8.20
C ASP A 47 0.64 2.06 7.49
N PHE A 48 0.16 2.07 6.25
CA PHE A 48 0.08 3.29 5.44
C PHE A 48 -1.01 4.27 5.90
N ARG A 49 -2.02 3.81 6.65
CA ARG A 49 -3.18 4.62 7.05
C ARG A 49 -2.92 5.42 8.33
N LYS A 50 -2.09 4.89 9.22
CA LYS A 50 -1.72 5.55 10.50
C LYS A 50 -0.36 6.23 10.51
N ALA A 51 0.45 6.04 9.47
CA ALA A 51 1.75 6.67 9.37
C ALA A 51 1.60 8.21 9.31
N SER A 52 2.13 8.88 10.33
CA SER A 52 2.15 10.34 10.42
C SER A 52 3.38 10.93 9.69
N SER A 53 4.41 10.10 9.49
CA SER A 53 5.68 10.48 8.86
C SER A 53 6.25 9.31 8.04
N THR A 54 6.97 9.63 6.96
CA THR A 54 7.69 8.66 6.11
C THR A 54 8.67 7.78 6.90
N LYS A 55 9.13 8.26 8.07
CA LYS A 55 10.03 7.51 8.95
C LYS A 55 9.39 6.25 9.54
N ASP A 56 8.07 6.25 9.72
CA ASP A 56 7.32 5.12 10.29
C ASP A 56 7.10 3.99 9.27
N GLN A 57 7.42 4.25 8.00
CA GLN A 57 7.25 3.32 6.88
C GLN A 57 8.58 2.65 6.47
N ILE A 58 9.68 2.90 7.20
CA ILE A 58 11.00 2.33 6.91
C ILE A 58 11.08 0.93 7.52
N ILE A 59 11.21 -0.08 6.65
CA ILE A 59 11.47 -1.46 7.05
C ILE A 59 12.94 -1.59 7.47
N LYS A 60 13.19 -2.07 8.69
CA LYS A 60 14.55 -2.41 9.14
C LYS A 60 14.89 -3.81 8.65
N LEU A 61 15.94 -3.92 7.85
CA LEU A 61 16.51 -5.17 7.33
C LEU A 61 17.47 -5.81 8.34
#